data_AF-A0A1T1CIZ9-F1
#
_entry.id   AF-A0A1T1CIZ9-F1
#
_cell.length_a   1.000
_cell.length_b   1.000
_cell.length_c   1.000
_cell.angle_alpha   90.00
_cell.angle_beta   90.00
_cell.angle_gamma   90.00
#
_symmetry.space_group_name_H-M   'P 1'
#
loop_
_entity.id
_entity.type
_entity.pdbx_description
1 polymer ?
#
loop_
_entity_poly.entity_id
_entity_poly.type
_entity_poly.pdbx_seq_one_letter_code
_entity_poly.pdbx_strand_id
1 'polypeptide(L)'
;MNLEQHKTKIIQKLQSIQDDSLLDEIDRVLNGNYIVAHTIDGKPLTKNQYINHIESISESIANGAKTVTTEEVRKRIFSIKK
;
A
#
# COMPACT_ATOMS: atom_id res chain seq x y z
N MET A 1 20.27 22.99 4.84
CA MET A 1 19.20 22.89 5.86
C MET A 1 19.71 21.98 6.96
N ASN A 2 19.78 22.45 8.21
CA ASN A 2 20.33 21.65 9.33
C ASN A 2 19.31 20.58 9.75
N LEU A 3 19.77 19.36 10.04
CA LEU A 3 18.93 18.25 10.53
C LEU A 3 18.07 18.66 11.73
N GLU A 4 18.65 19.40 12.67
CA GLU A 4 17.96 19.88 13.87
C GLU A 4 16.84 20.89 13.53
N GLN A 5 17.09 21.80 12.59
CA GLN A 5 16.04 22.72 12.10
C GLN A 5 14.88 21.95 11.45
N HIS A 6 15.16 20.82 10.81
CA HIS A 6 14.14 20.01 10.17
C HIS A 6 13.30 19.22 11.20
N LYS A 7 13.94 18.66 12.22
CA LYS A 7 13.25 18.00 13.36
C LYS A 7 12.31 18.97 14.08
N THR A 8 12.78 20.19 14.39
CA THR A 8 11.95 21.21 15.05
C THR A 8 10.69 21.55 14.25
N LYS A 9 10.81 21.68 12.92
CA LYS A 9 9.66 21.92 12.05
C LYS A 9 8.64 20.79 12.08
N ILE A 10 9.10 19.54 12.13
CA ILE A 10 8.20 18.37 12.21
C ILE A 10 7.47 18.38 13.56
N ILE A 11 8.19 18.58 14.68
CA ILE A 11 7.59 18.64 16.02
C ILE A 11 6.51 19.74 16.09
N GLN A 12 6.79 20.93 15.57
CA GLN A 12 5.81 22.03 15.54
C GLN A 12 4.56 21.68 14.73
N LYS A 13 4.72 20.97 13.60
CA LYS A 13 3.57 20.49 12.83
C LYS A 13 2.76 19.46 13.62
N LEU A 14 3.41 18.49 14.26
CA LEU A 14 2.73 17.47 15.06
C LEU A 14 1.92 18.09 16.20
N GLN A 15 2.47 19.10 16.88
CA GLN A 15 1.77 19.83 17.96
C GLN A 15 0.52 20.59 17.50
N SER A 16 0.42 20.91 16.20
CA SER A 16 -0.72 21.65 15.63
C SER A 16 -1.86 20.76 15.15
N ILE A 17 -1.64 19.45 15.07
CA ILE A 17 -2.66 18.50 14.61
C ILE A 17 -3.68 18.29 15.73
N GLN A 18 -4.96 18.40 15.38
CA GLN A 18 -6.08 18.13 16.29
C GLN A 18 -6.84 16.85 15.93
N ASP A 19 -6.47 16.22 14.82
CA ASP A 19 -7.07 14.99 14.32
C ASP A 19 -6.24 13.79 14.76
N ASP A 20 -6.74 13.03 15.73
CA ASP A 20 -6.09 11.83 16.25
C ASP A 20 -5.84 10.79 15.16
N SER A 21 -6.73 10.68 14.16
CA SER A 21 -6.56 9.70 13.07
C SER A 21 -5.33 10.00 12.20
N LEU A 22 -5.00 11.29 12.05
CA LEU A 22 -3.79 11.72 11.36
C LEU A 22 -2.53 11.43 12.19
N LEU A 23 -2.60 11.57 13.51
CA LEU A 23 -1.49 11.22 14.40
C LEU A 23 -1.22 9.71 14.37
N ASP A 24 -2.27 8.88 14.34
CA ASP A 24 -2.15 7.42 14.18
C ASP A 24 -1.47 7.04 12.87
N GLU A 25 -1.79 7.71 11.77
CA GLU A 25 -1.17 7.44 10.47
C GLU A 25 0.31 7.84 10.46
N ILE A 26 0.65 8.97 11.08
CA ILE A 26 2.05 9.41 11.24
C ILE A 26 2.83 8.41 12.10
N ASP A 27 2.26 7.96 13.22
CA ASP A 27 2.89 6.95 14.08
C ASP A 27 3.17 5.64 13.30
N ARG A 28 2.22 5.18 12.48
CA ARG A 28 2.43 4.01 11.60
C ARG A 28 3.59 4.22 10.63
N VAL A 29 3.70 5.40 10.03
CA VAL A 29 4.82 5.73 9.13
C VAL A 29 6.15 5.72 9.88
N LEU A 30 6.21 6.36 11.05
CA LEU A 30 7.42 6.44 11.87
C LEU A 30 7.85 5.06 12.40
N ASN A 31 6.89 4.18 12.69
CA ASN A 31 7.12 2.80 13.10
C ASN A 31 7.44 1.85 11.93
N GLY A 32 7.59 2.37 10.70
CA GLY A 32 7.92 1.56 9.51
C GLY A 32 6.77 0.71 8.98
N ASN A 33 5.55 0.89 9.52
CA ASN A 33 4.32 0.20 9.13
C ASN A 33 3.51 1.01 8.11
N TYR A 34 4.17 1.69 7.19
CA TYR A 34 3.50 2.48 6.16
C TYR A 34 2.82 1.58 5.12
N ILE A 35 1.66 2.03 4.65
CA ILE A 35 0.87 1.35 3.64
C ILE A 35 1.48 1.60 2.26
N VAL A 36 1.68 0.54 1.49
CA VAL A 36 2.29 0.60 0.14
C VAL A 36 1.32 0.25 -0.98
N ALA A 37 0.23 -0.45 -0.66
CA ALA A 37 -0.76 -0.90 -1.64
C ALA A 37 -2.12 -1.11 -0.98
N HIS A 38 -3.16 -1.20 -1.82
CA HIS A 38 -4.50 -1.61 -1.40
C HIS A 38 -4.94 -2.82 -2.23
N THR A 39 -5.65 -3.75 -1.59
CA THR A 39 -6.30 -4.88 -2.26
C THR A 39 -7.52 -4.42 -3.07
N ILE A 40 -8.09 -5.32 -3.88
CA ILE A 40 -9.33 -5.05 -4.64
C ILE A 40 -10.52 -4.70 -3.74
N ASP A 41 -10.51 -5.16 -2.49
CA ASP A 41 -11.54 -4.86 -1.48
C ASP A 41 -11.24 -3.57 -0.71
N GLY A 42 -10.21 -2.82 -1.09
CA GLY A 42 -9.78 -1.59 -0.43
C GLY A 42 -8.99 -1.81 0.87
N LYS A 43 -8.61 -3.05 1.21
CA LYS A 43 -7.80 -3.31 2.42
C LYS A 43 -6.36 -2.83 2.22
N PRO A 44 -5.79 -2.06 3.16
CA PRO A 44 -4.42 -1.57 3.08
C PRO A 44 -3.41 -2.68 3.34
N LEU A 45 -2.26 -2.62 2.66
CA LEU A 45 -1.13 -3.55 2.81
C LEU A 45 0.13 -2.78 3.20
N THR A 46 0.78 -3.22 4.29
CA THR A 46 2.15 -2.80 4.61
C THR A 46 3.14 -3.40 3.61
N LYS A 47 4.39 -2.91 3.62
CA LYS A 47 5.46 -3.45 2.76
C LYS A 47 5.60 -4.97 2.87
N ASN A 48 5.67 -5.51 4.08
CA ASN A 48 5.83 -6.95 4.31
C ASN A 48 4.61 -7.73 3.83
N GLN A 49 3.40 -7.23 4.08
CA GLN A 49 2.17 -7.86 3.61
C GLN A 49 2.10 -7.87 2.08
N TYR A 50 2.53 -6.79 1.43
CA TYR A 50 2.58 -6.70 -0.03
C TYR A 50 3.59 -7.69 -0.63
N ILE A 51 4.79 -7.79 -0.07
CA ILE A 51 5.81 -8.76 -0.52
C ILE A 51 5.27 -10.19 -0.39
N ASN A 52 4.74 -10.55 0.79
CA ASN A 52 4.16 -11.88 1.02
C ASN A 52 3.00 -12.17 0.05
N HIS A 53 2.19 -11.15 -0.28
CA HIS A 53 1.11 -11.31 -1.25
C HIS A 53 1.64 -11.66 -2.65
N ILE A 54 2.65 -10.94 -3.14
CA ILE A 54 3.28 -11.22 -4.45
C ILE A 54 3.97 -12.59 -4.47
N GLU A 55 4.66 -12.96 -3.38
CA GLU A 55 5.27 -14.28 -3.25
C GLU A 55 4.23 -15.39 -3.30
N SER A 56 3.11 -15.24 -2.57
CA SER A 56 2.00 -16.21 -2.60
C SER A 56 1.38 -16.39 -4.00
N ILE A 57 1.30 -15.30 -4.78
CA ILE A 57 0.85 -15.37 -6.18
C ILE A 57 1.86 -16.14 -7.02
N SER A 58 3.15 -15.85 -6.83
CA SER A 58 4.24 -16.49 -7.57
C SER A 58 4.31 -17.99 -7.29
N GLU A 59 4.17 -18.40 -6.03
CA GLU A 59 4.05 -19.81 -5.62
C GLU A 59 2.81 -20.46 -6.21
N SER A 60 1.66 -19.78 -6.19
CA SER A 60 0.43 -20.30 -6.79
C SER A 60 0.60 -20.56 -8.29
N ILE A 61 1.27 -19.66 -9.01
CA ILE A 61 1.61 -19.83 -10.43
C ILE A 61 2.54 -21.02 -10.63
N ALA A 62 3.58 -21.15 -9.80
CA ALA A 62 4.50 -22.29 -9.84
C ALA A 62 3.77 -23.63 -9.61
N ASN A 63 2.73 -23.62 -8.77
CA ASN A 63 1.86 -24.77 -8.48
C ASN A 63 0.75 -24.99 -9.53
N GLY A 64 0.78 -24.27 -10.66
CA GLY A 64 -0.14 -24.49 -11.79
C GLY A 64 -1.43 -23.66 -11.74
N ALA A 65 -1.48 -22.58 -10.97
CA ALA A 65 -2.59 -21.64 -11.03
C ALA A 65 -2.76 -21.09 -12.46
N LYS A 66 -4.01 -21.00 -12.92
CA LYS A 66 -4.33 -20.45 -14.24
C LYS A 66 -3.96 -18.97 -14.28
N THR A 67 -3.12 -18.60 -15.24
CA THR A 67 -2.83 -17.20 -15.58
C THR A 67 -3.67 -16.79 -16.78
N VAL A 68 -3.83 -15.48 -16.95
CA VAL A 68 -4.46 -14.88 -18.12
C VAL A 68 -3.54 -13.82 -18.68
N THR A 69 -3.45 -13.75 -20.00
CA THR A 69 -2.71 -12.72 -20.72
C THR A 69 -3.44 -11.39 -20.63
N THR A 70 -2.70 -10.30 -20.85
CA THR A 70 -3.26 -8.95 -20.94
C THR A 70 -4.40 -8.86 -21.95
N GLU A 71 -4.29 -9.54 -23.08
CA GLU A 71 -5.32 -9.55 -24.13
C GLU A 71 -6.60 -10.26 -23.68
N GLU A 72 -6.49 -11.37 -22.94
CA GLU A 72 -7.65 -12.07 -22.37
C GLU A 72 -8.35 -11.22 -21.31
N VAL A 73 -7.58 -10.51 -20.48
CA VAL A 73 -8.11 -9.56 -19.50
C VAL A 73 -8.84 -8.41 -20.19
N ARG A 74 -8.21 -7.78 -21.19
CA ARG A 74 -8.82 -6.70 -21.98
C ARG A 74 -10.11 -7.17 -22.63
N LYS A 75 -10.10 -8.34 -23.27
CA LYS A 75 -11.29 -8.91 -23.90
C LYS A 75 -12.42 -9.07 -22.89
N ARG A 76 -12.17 -9.63 -21.70
CA ARG A 76 -13.19 -9.78 -20.63
C ARG A 76 -13.76 -8.43 -20.18
N ILE A 77 -12.91 -7.46 -19.89
CA ILE A 77 -13.36 -6.15 -19.38
C ILE A 77 -14.17 -5.40 -20.44
N PHE A 78 -13.70 -5.37 -21.68
CA PHE A 78 -14.37 -4.63 -22.75
C PHE A 78 -15.54 -5.39 -23.38
N SER A 79 -15.62 -6.72 -23.24
CA SER A 79 -16.79 -7.50 -23.70
C SER A 79 -18.02 -7.36 -22.80
N ILE A 80 -17.85 -6.96 -21.53
CA ILE A 80 -18.95 -6.79 -20.56
C ILE A 80 -19.77 -5.51 -20.84
N LYS A 81 -19.28 -4.59 -21.68
CA LYS A 81 -19.96 -3.31 -22.02
C LYS A 81 -20.90 -3.38 -23.23
N LYS A 82 -21.59 -4.50 -23.50
CA LYS A 82 -22.61 -4.59 -24.56
C LYS A 82 -23.94 -5.09 -24.05
#